data_AF-A0A3A9JT85-F1
#
_entry.id   AF-A0A3A9JT85-F1
#
_cell.length_a   1.000
_cell.length_b   1.000
_cell.length_c   1.000
_cell.angle_alpha   90.00
_cell.angle_beta   90.00
_cell.angle_gamma   90.00
#
_symmetry.space_group_name_H-M   'P 1'
#
loop_
_entity.id
_entity.type
_entity.pdbx_description
1 polymer ?
#
loop_
_entity_poly.entity_id
_entity_poly.type
_entity_poly.pdbx_seq_one_letter_code
_entity_poly.pdbx_strand_id
1 'polypeptide(L)'
;MKKKFHMIRYGTHAESRYLSGDFLPTYDLLVVNGNMAAYSYAAMARFIAVQAQNKQYIIDPQTHAFQHDLRFIKSTVTNEIKSSISRLMEYFGEPLKTIITEKNRPVSPDDFKNKDTLLDMVEKVIEFQKKIFAEQEGDWNKYYEYLNIIPLKPWALIPPYFFMDEFTSEKWLEVNIDAVKIAKDMYPHERIMMQLVMGKDLLINQKLQEEIIDSVILAPADIIGLWIDDFDETSVTSTELMIYKKMLEKLGSKKQIIILYGSYFSVALMNALPDLNIIGVCHGLEYAEHRPVIPVGGGFPVSKFYYPSLHIRLPYMEAFTLARSFFSSKENYLHNVCNCKKCKELIAEANSVDEAFSKYGNGEPTIVRRKNQVVVINYPTTEARSLCVSHYMWCKEKEYNEEWDSPSQVADKLQLSADESMKIGNAFAGHCLRWAKVLRG
;
A
#
# COMPACT_ATOMS: atom_id res chain seq x y z
N MET A 1 -13.36 -20.73 5.45
CA MET A 1 -12.14 -19.89 5.46
C MET A 1 -12.54 -18.44 5.70
N LYS A 2 -11.80 -17.69 6.53
CA LYS A 2 -11.97 -16.23 6.63
C LYS A 2 -11.63 -15.60 5.27
N LYS A 3 -12.43 -14.63 4.80
CA LYS A 3 -12.14 -13.90 3.56
C LYS A 3 -10.82 -13.15 3.72
N LYS A 4 -9.88 -13.38 2.79
CA LYS A 4 -8.62 -12.63 2.66
C LYS A 4 -8.80 -11.58 1.57
N PHE A 5 -8.22 -10.41 1.76
CA PHE A 5 -8.35 -9.28 0.84
C PHE A 5 -7.03 -9.02 0.13
N HIS A 6 -7.08 -9.10 -1.20
CA HIS A 6 -6.10 -8.44 -2.05
C HIS A 6 -6.48 -6.96 -2.15
N MET A 7 -5.73 -6.10 -1.46
CA MET A 7 -6.02 -4.67 -1.41
C MET A 7 -5.06 -3.90 -2.33
N ILE A 8 -5.60 -2.91 -3.05
CA ILE A 8 -4.78 -2.06 -3.92
C ILE A 8 -5.02 -0.60 -3.61
N ARG A 9 -3.93 0.16 -3.46
CA ARG A 9 -3.98 1.60 -3.29
C ARG A 9 -4.12 2.31 -4.63
N TYR A 10 -5.17 3.11 -4.76
CA TYR A 10 -5.42 3.98 -5.90
C TYR A 10 -4.59 5.26 -5.75
N GLY A 11 -3.49 5.36 -6.51
CA GLY A 11 -2.56 6.48 -6.41
C GLY A 11 -2.94 7.67 -7.27
N THR A 12 -3.26 7.45 -8.55
CA THR A 12 -3.56 8.51 -9.52
C THR A 12 -4.66 8.13 -10.52
N HIS A 13 -5.28 9.13 -11.17
CA HIS A 13 -6.27 8.84 -12.22
C HIS A 13 -5.73 8.07 -13.43
N ALA A 14 -4.43 8.19 -13.71
CA ALA A 14 -3.77 7.45 -14.78
C ALA A 14 -3.76 5.92 -14.52
N GLU A 15 -3.96 5.50 -13.28
CA GLU A 15 -3.95 4.09 -12.88
C GLU A 15 -5.30 3.38 -13.01
N SER A 16 -6.39 4.12 -13.23
CA SER A 16 -7.77 3.57 -13.36
C SER A 16 -7.88 2.41 -14.36
N ARG A 17 -7.08 2.43 -15.44
CA ARG A 17 -7.03 1.36 -16.44
C ARG A 17 -6.49 0.02 -15.92
N TYR A 18 -5.73 0.02 -14.83
CA TYR A 18 -5.23 -1.20 -14.18
C TYR A 18 -6.10 -1.65 -13.02
N LEU A 19 -7.22 -0.97 -12.79
CA LEU A 19 -8.18 -1.22 -11.70
C LEU A 19 -9.60 -1.33 -12.25
N SER A 20 -9.72 -1.69 -13.52
CA SER A 20 -10.97 -1.88 -14.24
C SER A 20 -10.78 -2.91 -15.35
N GLY A 21 -11.87 -3.29 -16.04
CA GLY A 21 -11.82 -4.27 -17.12
C GLY A 21 -11.23 -5.61 -16.64
N ASP A 22 -10.23 -6.11 -17.36
CA ASP A 22 -9.60 -7.40 -17.07
C ASP A 22 -8.92 -7.48 -15.70
N PHE A 23 -8.55 -6.35 -15.09
CA PHE A 23 -7.94 -6.31 -13.76
C PHE A 23 -8.97 -6.20 -12.63
N LEU A 24 -10.23 -5.93 -12.95
CA LEU A 24 -11.28 -5.82 -11.94
C LEU A 24 -11.40 -7.06 -11.02
N PRO A 25 -11.33 -8.31 -11.53
CA PRO A 25 -11.41 -9.49 -10.66
C PRO A 25 -10.12 -9.75 -9.87
N THR A 26 -9.00 -9.10 -10.21
CA THR A 26 -7.67 -9.44 -9.68
C THR A 26 -7.37 -8.78 -8.33
N TYR A 27 -8.35 -8.17 -7.66
CA TYR A 27 -8.21 -7.57 -6.34
C TYR A 27 -9.58 -7.55 -5.66
N ASP A 28 -9.65 -7.29 -4.37
CA ASP A 28 -10.90 -7.30 -3.60
C ASP A 28 -11.33 -5.91 -3.13
N LEU A 29 -10.38 -5.06 -2.75
CA LEU A 29 -10.67 -3.80 -2.08
C LEU A 29 -9.74 -2.65 -2.54
N LEU A 30 -10.31 -1.47 -2.76
CA LEU A 30 -9.57 -0.24 -3.09
C LEU A 30 -9.25 0.58 -1.85
N VAL A 31 -8.00 1.04 -1.74
CA VAL A 31 -7.60 2.03 -0.74
C VAL A 31 -7.44 3.39 -1.44
N VAL A 32 -8.27 4.36 -1.08
CA VAL A 32 -8.25 5.70 -1.67
C VAL A 32 -7.61 6.68 -0.69
N ASN A 33 -6.63 7.47 -1.15
CA ASN A 33 -6.03 8.51 -0.32
C ASN A 33 -7.03 9.66 -0.08
N GLY A 34 -7.13 10.15 1.14
CA GLY A 34 -8.05 11.20 1.57
C GLY A 34 -7.88 12.49 0.77
N ASN A 35 -6.65 12.87 0.43
CA ASN A 35 -6.40 14.04 -0.42
C ASN A 35 -6.98 13.89 -1.84
N MET A 36 -6.94 12.69 -2.42
CA MET A 36 -7.54 12.37 -3.72
C MET A 36 -9.07 12.37 -3.61
N ALA A 37 -9.60 11.78 -2.53
CA ALA A 37 -11.03 11.82 -2.24
C ALA A 37 -11.53 13.26 -2.11
N ALA A 38 -10.83 14.13 -1.37
CA ALA A 38 -11.22 15.53 -1.19
C ALA A 38 -11.07 16.38 -2.46
N TYR A 39 -10.06 16.13 -3.28
CA TYR A 39 -9.78 16.95 -4.47
C TYR A 39 -10.57 16.51 -5.71
N SER A 40 -10.76 15.20 -5.90
CA SER A 40 -11.30 14.59 -7.11
C SER A 40 -12.51 13.68 -6.83
N TYR A 41 -13.33 14.04 -5.83
CA TYR A 41 -14.46 13.24 -5.34
C TYR A 41 -15.40 12.75 -6.43
N ALA A 42 -15.86 13.61 -7.36
CA ALA A 42 -16.83 13.23 -8.37
C ALA A 42 -16.27 12.21 -9.37
N ALA A 43 -15.01 12.39 -9.78
CA ALA A 43 -14.31 11.44 -10.63
C ALA A 43 -14.08 10.10 -9.93
N MET A 44 -13.80 10.11 -8.62
CA MET A 44 -13.66 8.90 -7.81
C MET A 44 -14.97 8.17 -7.55
N ALA A 45 -16.03 8.88 -7.20
CA ALA A 45 -17.36 8.29 -7.08
C ALA A 45 -17.77 7.60 -8.39
N ARG A 46 -17.62 8.28 -9.54
CA ARG A 46 -17.89 7.70 -10.87
C ARG A 46 -17.01 6.49 -11.16
N PHE A 47 -15.71 6.57 -10.87
CA PHE A 47 -14.78 5.46 -11.09
C PHE A 47 -15.22 4.22 -10.29
N ILE A 48 -15.42 4.37 -8.98
CA ILE A 48 -15.81 3.26 -8.10
C ILE A 48 -17.16 2.69 -8.53
N ALA A 49 -18.15 3.56 -8.78
CA ALA A 49 -19.49 3.17 -9.18
C ALA A 49 -19.52 2.46 -10.54
N VAL A 50 -18.82 2.96 -11.55
CA VAL A 50 -19.01 2.49 -12.93
C VAL A 50 -17.88 1.56 -13.37
N GLN A 51 -16.63 2.03 -13.27
CA GLN A 51 -15.48 1.31 -13.82
C GLN A 51 -15.00 0.19 -12.90
N ALA A 52 -15.04 0.42 -11.59
CA ALA A 52 -14.72 -0.59 -10.58
C ALA A 52 -15.96 -1.39 -10.12
N GLN A 53 -17.11 -1.22 -10.77
CA GLN A 53 -18.36 -1.97 -10.52
C GLN A 53 -18.73 -2.08 -9.03
N ASN A 54 -18.74 -0.94 -8.34
CA ASN A 54 -19.02 -0.84 -6.90
C ASN A 54 -18.06 -1.67 -6.02
N LYS A 55 -16.78 -1.79 -6.41
CA LYS A 55 -15.79 -2.48 -5.58
C LYS A 55 -15.79 -1.93 -4.16
N GLN A 56 -15.61 -2.81 -3.18
CA GLN A 56 -15.37 -2.40 -1.80
C GLN A 56 -14.17 -1.45 -1.74
N TYR A 57 -14.26 -0.43 -0.90
CA TYR A 57 -13.19 0.53 -0.74
C TYR A 57 -13.09 1.03 0.71
N ILE A 58 -11.94 1.59 1.04
CA ILE A 58 -11.73 2.40 2.25
C ILE A 58 -11.09 3.72 1.83
N ILE A 59 -11.29 4.76 2.63
CA ILE A 59 -10.61 6.04 2.46
C ILE A 59 -9.61 6.16 3.59
N ASP A 60 -8.33 6.28 3.25
CA ASP A 60 -7.27 6.62 4.18
C ASP A 60 -7.33 8.13 4.45
N PRO A 61 -7.74 8.62 5.64
CA PRO A 61 -7.95 10.05 5.86
C PRO A 61 -6.65 10.85 5.88
N GLN A 62 -5.48 10.22 5.99
CA GLN A 62 -4.16 10.85 5.98
C GLN A 62 -3.99 11.99 7.00
N THR A 63 -4.60 11.90 8.18
CA THR A 63 -4.50 12.92 9.24
C THR A 63 -3.08 13.12 9.75
N HIS A 64 -2.22 12.09 9.70
CA HIS A 64 -0.79 12.19 10.02
C HIS A 64 -0.07 13.25 9.17
N ALA A 65 -0.55 13.57 7.96
CA ALA A 65 0.08 14.55 7.10
C ALA A 65 0.19 15.95 7.73
N PHE A 66 -0.70 16.28 8.68
CA PHE A 66 -0.71 17.56 9.40
C PHE A 66 0.25 17.62 10.60
N GLN A 67 0.83 16.49 10.99
CA GLN A 67 1.78 16.36 12.12
C GLN A 67 3.22 16.65 11.69
N HIS A 68 3.55 16.48 10.41
CA HIS A 68 4.90 16.65 9.91
C HIS A 68 5.20 18.11 9.54
N ASP A 69 6.48 18.41 9.32
CA ASP A 69 6.93 19.72 8.86
C ASP A 69 6.08 20.24 7.69
N LEU A 70 5.59 21.48 7.81
CA LEU A 70 4.65 22.07 6.86
C LEU A 70 5.20 22.15 5.42
N ARG A 71 6.53 22.08 5.23
CA ARG A 71 7.15 22.00 3.91
C ARG A 71 6.65 20.82 3.09
N PHE A 72 6.24 19.72 3.71
CA PHE A 72 5.73 18.53 2.99
C PHE A 72 4.32 18.73 2.43
N ILE A 73 3.52 19.59 3.04
CA ILE A 73 2.17 19.93 2.58
C ILE A 73 2.11 21.23 1.78
N LYS A 74 3.20 22.00 1.73
CA LYS A 74 3.35 23.22 0.93
C LYS A 74 3.94 22.96 -0.45
N SER A 75 3.61 23.82 -1.40
CA SER A 75 4.24 23.89 -2.72
C SER A 75 5.69 24.33 -2.58
N THR A 76 6.62 23.63 -3.23
CA THR A 76 8.03 24.07 -3.26
C THR A 76 8.25 25.34 -4.08
N VAL A 77 7.27 25.74 -4.90
CA VAL A 77 7.34 26.91 -5.77
C VAL A 77 6.68 28.12 -5.11
N THR A 78 5.43 27.98 -4.67
CA THR A 78 4.65 29.11 -4.12
C THR A 78 4.72 29.19 -2.60
N ASN A 79 5.20 28.15 -1.91
CA ASN A 79 5.18 28.02 -0.45
C ASN A 79 3.76 28.04 0.18
N GLU A 80 2.72 27.99 -0.65
CA GLU A 80 1.33 27.87 -0.22
C GLU A 80 0.96 26.41 0.06
N ILE A 81 -0.05 26.18 0.90
CA ILE A 81 -0.58 24.84 1.15
C ILE A 81 -1.12 24.27 -0.16
N LYS A 82 -0.77 23.03 -0.49
CA LYS A 82 -1.25 22.33 -1.69
C LYS A 82 -2.78 22.28 -1.66
N SER A 83 -3.41 22.56 -2.80
CA SER A 83 -4.88 22.63 -2.93
C SER A 83 -5.62 21.38 -2.43
N SER A 84 -5.07 20.19 -2.70
CA SER A 84 -5.63 18.92 -2.22
C SER A 84 -5.56 18.76 -0.69
N ILE A 85 -4.54 19.34 -0.05
CA ILE A 85 -4.41 19.37 1.42
C ILE A 85 -5.33 20.44 2.02
N SER A 86 -5.44 21.61 1.39
CA SER A 86 -6.36 22.67 1.83
C SER A 86 -7.80 22.17 1.86
N ARG A 87 -8.27 21.50 0.80
CA ARG A 87 -9.61 20.91 0.77
C ARG A 87 -9.81 19.83 1.84
N LEU A 88 -8.82 18.97 2.05
CA LEU A 88 -8.90 17.96 3.10
C LEU A 88 -9.03 18.59 4.50
N MET A 89 -8.26 19.65 4.75
CA MET A 89 -8.34 20.43 5.99
C MET A 89 -9.69 21.14 6.16
N GLU A 90 -10.31 21.61 5.08
CA GLU A 90 -11.68 22.18 5.12
C GLU A 90 -12.72 21.16 5.60
N TYR A 91 -12.61 19.91 5.16
CA TYR A 91 -13.50 18.83 5.64
C TYR A 91 -13.25 18.48 7.11
N PHE A 92 -12.00 18.50 7.56
CA PHE A 92 -11.62 18.09 8.92
C PHE A 92 -11.82 19.19 9.95
N GLY A 93 -11.75 20.46 9.55
CA GLY A 93 -12.04 21.61 10.40
C GLY A 93 -10.99 21.88 11.47
N GLU A 94 -11.44 22.27 12.67
CA GLU A 94 -10.57 22.54 13.81
C GLU A 94 -10.06 21.24 14.46
N PRO A 95 -8.87 21.26 15.07
CA PRO A 95 -8.00 22.43 15.26
C PRO A 95 -7.02 22.65 14.10
N LEU A 96 -7.11 21.83 13.04
CA LEU A 96 -6.15 21.84 11.93
C LEU A 96 -6.06 23.20 11.25
N LYS A 97 -7.22 23.81 10.98
CA LYS A 97 -7.29 25.11 10.30
C LYS A 97 -6.52 26.17 11.08
N THR A 98 -6.88 26.45 12.34
CA THR A 98 -6.16 27.45 13.16
C THR A 98 -4.67 27.11 13.32
N ILE A 99 -4.32 25.86 13.60
CA ILE A 99 -2.91 25.49 13.84
C ILE A 99 -2.04 25.65 12.61
N ILE A 100 -2.51 25.14 11.46
CA ILE A 100 -1.72 25.09 10.23
C ILE A 100 -1.67 26.47 9.56
N THR A 101 -2.79 27.21 9.50
CA THR A 101 -2.85 28.47 8.77
C THR A 101 -2.48 29.69 9.62
N GLU A 102 -2.97 29.77 10.86
CA GLU A 102 -2.76 30.96 11.71
C GLU A 102 -1.51 30.83 12.56
N LYS A 103 -1.32 29.67 13.23
CA LYS A 103 -0.14 29.42 14.06
C LYS A 103 1.08 28.93 13.27
N ASN A 104 0.89 28.56 11.99
CA ASN A 104 1.92 28.13 11.05
C ASN A 104 2.92 27.10 11.64
N ARG A 105 2.38 26.09 12.33
CA ARG A 105 3.14 24.93 12.82
C ARG A 105 2.39 23.63 12.57
N PRO A 106 3.05 22.47 12.60
CA PRO A 106 2.37 21.18 12.62
C PRO A 106 1.54 20.97 13.90
N VAL A 107 0.58 20.05 13.84
CA VAL A 107 -0.18 19.64 15.04
C VAL A 107 0.67 18.81 15.99
N SER A 108 0.38 18.92 17.28
CA SER A 108 1.00 18.15 18.35
C SER A 108 -0.08 17.45 19.21
N PRO A 109 0.28 16.50 20.07
CA PRO A 109 -0.70 15.86 20.96
C PRO A 109 -1.44 16.86 21.86
N ASP A 110 -0.76 17.95 22.25
CA ASP A 110 -1.34 18.97 23.13
C ASP A 110 -2.53 19.70 22.50
N ASP A 111 -2.62 19.72 21.17
CA ASP A 111 -3.74 20.31 20.44
C ASP A 111 -5.05 19.51 20.57
N PHE A 112 -4.97 18.29 21.09
CA PHE A 112 -6.10 17.36 21.27
C PHE A 112 -6.41 17.05 22.74
N LYS A 113 -5.80 17.77 23.70
CA LYS A 113 -6.10 17.61 25.13
C LYS A 113 -7.55 17.94 25.49
N ASN A 114 -8.17 18.84 24.73
CA ASN A 114 -9.59 19.11 24.87
C ASN A 114 -10.37 17.99 24.16
N LYS A 115 -11.13 17.20 24.93
CA LYS A 115 -11.94 16.10 24.41
C LYS A 115 -12.96 16.55 23.37
N ASP A 116 -13.54 17.74 23.52
CA ASP A 116 -14.52 18.27 22.56
C ASP A 116 -13.88 18.53 21.19
N THR A 117 -12.61 18.97 21.19
CA THR A 117 -11.85 19.18 19.97
C THR A 117 -11.55 17.87 19.24
N LEU A 118 -11.14 16.83 19.98
CA LEU A 118 -10.92 15.52 19.37
C LEU A 118 -12.25 14.89 18.89
N LEU A 119 -13.34 15.07 19.64
CA LEU A 119 -14.67 14.58 19.29
C LEU A 119 -15.16 15.19 17.98
N ASP A 120 -15.11 16.52 17.84
CA ASP A 120 -15.50 17.24 16.62
C ASP A 120 -14.65 16.79 15.41
N MET A 121 -13.34 16.63 15.60
CA MET A 121 -12.46 16.13 14.52
C MET A 121 -12.81 14.69 14.12
N VAL A 122 -13.08 13.80 15.08
CA VAL A 122 -13.48 12.41 14.81
C VAL A 122 -14.77 12.38 14.01
N GLU A 123 -15.78 13.14 14.42
CA GLU A 123 -17.05 13.26 13.69
C GLU A 123 -16.82 13.69 12.24
N LYS A 124 -16.10 14.79 12.04
CA LYS A 124 -15.82 15.35 10.70
C LYS A 124 -15.05 14.39 9.80
N VAL A 125 -14.02 13.73 10.33
CA VAL A 125 -13.22 12.75 9.57
C VAL A 125 -14.05 11.54 9.17
N ILE A 126 -14.92 11.05 10.06
CA ILE A 126 -15.79 9.90 9.77
C ILE A 126 -16.89 10.28 8.78
N GLU A 127 -17.55 11.42 8.97
CA GLU A 127 -18.59 11.91 8.07
C GLU A 127 -18.05 12.22 6.67
N PHE A 128 -16.85 12.80 6.57
CA PHE A 128 -16.15 12.95 5.29
C PHE A 128 -16.07 11.62 4.54
N GLN A 129 -15.61 10.54 5.19
CA GLN A 129 -15.45 9.25 4.52
C GLN A 129 -16.79 8.64 4.09
N LYS A 130 -17.83 8.78 4.91
CA LYS A 130 -19.17 8.25 4.61
C LYS A 130 -19.85 8.98 3.45
N LYS A 131 -19.68 10.30 3.38
CA LYS A 131 -20.47 11.17 2.50
C LYS A 131 -19.79 11.54 1.19
N ILE A 132 -18.46 11.68 1.18
CA ILE A 132 -17.73 12.31 0.07
C ILE A 132 -18.02 11.67 -1.30
N PHE A 133 -18.25 10.34 -1.34
CA PHE A 133 -18.64 9.65 -2.57
C PHE A 133 -20.14 9.34 -2.63
N ALA A 134 -20.78 9.03 -1.51
CA ALA A 134 -22.18 8.65 -1.45
C ALA A 134 -23.13 9.78 -1.88
N GLU A 135 -22.77 11.04 -1.61
CA GLU A 135 -23.57 12.21 -1.97
C GLU A 135 -23.34 12.70 -3.41
N GLN A 136 -22.53 11.99 -4.20
CA GLN A 136 -22.27 12.38 -5.59
C GLN A 136 -23.41 11.93 -6.50
N GLU A 137 -23.90 12.87 -7.32
CA GLU A 137 -24.89 12.59 -8.35
C GLU A 137 -24.24 12.03 -9.62
N GLY A 138 -24.87 11.03 -10.21
CA GLY A 138 -24.51 10.52 -11.52
C GLY A 138 -25.55 9.57 -12.11
N ASP A 139 -25.38 9.22 -13.39
CA ASP A 139 -26.30 8.30 -14.07
C ASP A 139 -26.37 6.92 -13.38
N TRP A 140 -25.31 6.52 -12.67
CA TRP A 140 -25.24 5.27 -11.92
C TRP A 140 -26.26 5.17 -10.78
N ASN A 141 -26.71 6.30 -10.21
CA ASN A 141 -27.67 6.33 -9.11
C ASN A 141 -28.96 5.58 -9.49
N LYS A 142 -29.47 5.79 -10.71
CA LYS A 142 -30.68 5.11 -11.22
C LYS A 142 -30.52 3.59 -11.28
N TYR A 143 -29.32 3.12 -11.66
CA TYR A 143 -29.04 1.69 -11.74
C TYR A 143 -28.93 1.06 -10.34
N TYR A 144 -28.31 1.75 -9.38
CA TYR A 144 -28.21 1.23 -8.01
C TYR A 144 -29.54 1.23 -7.27
N GLU A 145 -30.37 2.24 -7.47
CA GLU A 145 -31.76 2.26 -6.98
C GLU A 145 -32.56 1.08 -7.54
N TYR A 146 -32.46 0.83 -8.86
CA TYR A 146 -33.12 -0.31 -9.49
C TYR A 146 -32.63 -1.66 -8.94
N LEU A 147 -31.32 -1.79 -8.70
CA LEU A 147 -30.70 -3.01 -8.17
C LEU A 147 -30.83 -3.15 -6.64
N ASN A 148 -31.41 -2.15 -5.95
CA ASN A 148 -31.49 -2.07 -4.49
C ASN A 148 -30.12 -2.27 -3.79
N ILE A 149 -29.07 -1.68 -4.37
CA ILE A 149 -27.71 -1.70 -3.83
C ILE A 149 -27.46 -0.37 -3.13
N ILE A 150 -26.92 -0.41 -1.90
CA ILE A 150 -26.44 0.80 -1.22
C ILE A 150 -25.24 1.32 -2.01
N PRO A 151 -25.33 2.48 -2.68
CA PRO A 151 -24.24 2.98 -3.49
C PRO A 151 -23.11 3.44 -2.56
N LEU A 152 -21.87 3.16 -2.98
CA LEU A 152 -20.67 3.85 -2.49
C LEU A 152 -20.59 3.99 -0.95
N LYS A 153 -20.69 2.86 -0.24
CA LYS A 153 -20.42 2.79 1.20
C LYS A 153 -18.99 2.27 1.45
N PRO A 154 -18.17 2.97 2.25
CA PRO A 154 -16.86 2.45 2.66
C PRO A 154 -17.00 1.12 3.44
N TRP A 155 -16.07 0.20 3.22
CA TRP A 155 -16.04 -1.10 3.89
C TRP A 155 -15.67 -1.00 5.38
N ALA A 156 -14.84 -0.02 5.73
CA ALA A 156 -14.48 0.35 7.09
C ALA A 156 -14.20 1.87 7.13
N LEU A 157 -14.35 2.44 8.32
CA LEU A 157 -14.10 3.85 8.60
C LEU A 157 -12.88 3.98 9.49
N ILE A 158 -12.08 5.02 9.24
CA ILE A 158 -10.80 5.23 9.90
C ILE A 158 -10.87 6.54 10.67
N PRO A 159 -10.83 6.52 12.01
CA PRO A 159 -10.76 7.75 12.79
C PRO A 159 -9.42 8.48 12.55
N PRO A 160 -9.29 9.75 12.99
CA PRO A 160 -8.01 10.43 13.00
C PRO A 160 -6.91 9.55 13.62
N TYR A 161 -5.77 9.50 12.93
CA TYR A 161 -4.57 8.79 13.38
C TYR A 161 -3.31 9.63 13.12
N PHE A 162 -2.30 9.40 13.94
CA PHE A 162 -1.04 10.12 13.93
C PHE A 162 0.14 9.16 14.04
N PHE A 163 1.26 9.56 13.44
CA PHE A 163 2.50 8.80 13.40
C PHE A 163 3.18 8.80 14.78
N MET A 164 3.75 7.65 15.15
CA MET A 164 4.48 7.47 16.41
C MET A 164 5.95 7.15 16.14
N ASP A 165 6.85 7.81 16.87
CA ASP A 165 8.27 7.47 16.97
C ASP A 165 8.69 7.20 18.43
N GLU A 166 9.94 6.83 18.66
CA GLU A 166 10.51 6.54 19.99
C GLU A 166 10.28 7.67 21.01
N PHE A 167 10.19 8.92 20.57
CA PHE A 167 10.09 10.08 21.47
C PHE A 167 8.65 10.55 21.72
N THR A 168 7.73 10.22 20.82
CA THR A 168 6.36 10.76 20.83
C THR A 168 5.28 9.69 20.95
N SER A 169 5.65 8.41 20.91
CA SER A 169 4.76 7.25 20.94
C SER A 169 3.72 7.30 22.06
N GLU A 170 4.12 7.52 23.31
CA GLU A 170 3.19 7.53 24.46
C GLU A 170 2.03 8.52 24.26
N LYS A 171 2.35 9.76 23.87
CA LYS A 171 1.35 10.83 23.74
C LYS A 171 0.46 10.64 22.51
N TRP A 172 1.03 10.23 21.38
CA TRP A 172 0.24 10.00 20.17
C TRP A 172 -0.60 8.72 20.25
N LEU A 173 -0.13 7.71 20.98
CA LEU A 173 -0.89 6.50 21.25
C LEU A 173 -2.17 6.81 22.01
N GLU A 174 -2.11 7.68 23.03
CA GLU A 174 -3.28 8.15 23.77
C GLU A 174 -4.31 8.80 22.84
N VAL A 175 -3.88 9.77 22.02
CA VAL A 175 -4.76 10.45 21.05
C VAL A 175 -5.37 9.47 20.04
N ASN A 176 -4.56 8.56 19.49
CA ASN A 176 -5.00 7.57 18.52
C ASN A 176 -6.05 6.60 19.12
N ILE A 177 -5.84 6.14 20.37
CA ILE A 177 -6.78 5.26 21.06
C ILE A 177 -8.08 5.99 21.40
N ASP A 178 -8.00 7.23 21.88
CA ASP A 178 -9.19 8.00 22.22
C ASP A 178 -10.01 8.36 20.99
N ALA A 179 -9.37 8.65 19.85
CA ALA A 179 -10.06 8.83 18.57
C ALA A 179 -10.86 7.58 18.16
N VAL A 180 -10.31 6.38 18.39
CA VAL A 180 -10.98 5.09 18.14
C VAL A 180 -12.15 4.86 19.09
N LYS A 181 -11.99 5.16 20.38
CA LYS A 181 -13.08 5.04 21.37
C LYS A 181 -14.23 5.95 20.99
N ILE A 182 -13.96 7.23 20.74
CA ILE A 182 -14.97 8.20 20.30
C ILE A 182 -15.67 7.70 19.04
N ALA A 183 -14.92 7.25 18.03
CA ALA A 183 -15.52 6.74 16.80
C ALA A 183 -16.42 5.52 17.04
N LYS A 184 -16.02 4.61 17.93
CA LYS A 184 -16.83 3.43 18.24
C LYS A 184 -18.09 3.77 19.03
N ASP A 185 -18.00 4.74 19.95
CA ASP A 185 -19.15 5.22 20.73
C ASP A 185 -20.17 5.96 19.85
N MET A 186 -19.68 6.81 18.94
CA MET A 186 -20.54 7.57 18.00
C MET A 186 -21.13 6.70 16.89
N TYR A 187 -20.40 5.68 16.44
CA TYR A 187 -20.77 4.84 15.30
C TYR A 187 -20.69 3.34 15.65
N PRO A 188 -21.49 2.84 16.61
CA PRO A 188 -21.33 1.49 17.17
C PRO A 188 -21.56 0.36 16.16
N HIS A 189 -22.34 0.63 15.11
CA HIS A 189 -22.65 -0.34 14.06
C HIS A 189 -21.68 -0.28 12.87
N GLU A 190 -20.79 0.71 12.82
CA GLU A 190 -19.79 0.79 11.77
C GLU A 190 -18.55 -0.02 12.14
N ARG A 191 -17.86 -0.48 11.09
CA ARG A 191 -16.59 -1.16 11.20
C ARG A 191 -15.47 -0.12 11.31
N ILE A 192 -14.85 -0.03 12.48
CA ILE A 192 -13.80 0.94 12.79
C ILE A 192 -12.43 0.28 12.66
N MET A 193 -11.59 0.84 11.79
CA MET A 193 -10.20 0.41 11.63
C MET A 193 -9.26 1.43 12.27
N MET A 194 -8.54 1.02 13.31
CA MET A 194 -7.45 1.83 13.88
C MET A 194 -6.23 1.69 12.99
N GLN A 195 -5.74 2.80 12.43
CA GLN A 195 -4.44 2.79 11.76
C GLN A 195 -3.32 2.92 12.79
N LEU A 196 -2.50 1.88 12.90
CA LEU A 196 -1.29 1.86 13.71
C LEU A 196 -0.10 2.25 12.82
N VAL A 197 0.31 3.52 12.91
CA VAL A 197 1.41 4.08 12.10
C VAL A 197 2.60 4.40 13.00
N MET A 198 3.71 3.69 12.81
CA MET A 198 4.85 3.72 13.73
C MET A 198 6.20 3.67 13.01
N GLY A 199 7.23 4.26 13.61
CA GLY A 199 8.61 4.18 13.15
C GLY A 199 9.23 2.78 13.33
N LYS A 200 10.27 2.46 12.55
CA LYS A 200 11.01 1.17 12.69
C LYS A 200 11.72 1.05 14.03
N ASP A 201 12.16 2.16 14.59
CA ASP A 201 12.75 2.29 15.92
C ASP A 201 11.84 1.70 17.00
N LEU A 202 10.52 1.98 16.92
CA LEU A 202 9.53 1.39 17.83
C LEU A 202 9.33 -0.11 17.62
N LEU A 203 9.61 -0.64 16.42
CA LEU A 203 9.58 -2.08 16.18
C LEU A 203 10.73 -2.78 16.93
N ILE A 204 11.91 -2.16 17.02
CA ILE A 204 13.12 -2.78 17.58
C ILE A 204 13.20 -2.57 19.10
N ASN A 205 12.62 -1.49 19.62
CA ASN A 205 12.54 -1.24 21.07
C ASN A 205 11.46 -2.13 21.71
N GLN A 206 11.85 -3.30 22.22
CA GLN A 206 10.93 -4.31 22.75
C GLN A 206 9.98 -3.77 23.83
N LYS A 207 10.48 -2.91 24.74
CA LYS A 207 9.65 -2.36 25.82
C LYS A 207 8.54 -1.47 25.25
N LEU A 208 8.91 -0.49 24.41
CA LEU A 208 7.93 0.41 23.80
C LEU A 208 6.97 -0.35 22.88
N GLN A 209 7.47 -1.32 22.13
CA GLN A 209 6.63 -2.21 21.33
C GLN A 209 5.59 -2.91 22.19
N GLU A 210 6.00 -3.56 23.29
CA GLU A 210 5.08 -4.29 24.16
C GLU A 210 3.99 -3.37 24.72
N GLU A 211 4.36 -2.18 25.22
CA GLU A 211 3.43 -1.16 25.74
C GLU A 211 2.43 -0.68 24.69
N ILE A 212 2.89 -0.40 23.46
CA ILE A 212 2.03 -0.01 22.33
C ILE A 212 1.05 -1.14 22.01
N ILE A 213 1.56 -2.36 21.81
CA ILE A 213 0.71 -3.49 21.40
C ILE A 213 -0.34 -3.81 22.48
N ASP A 214 0.04 -3.80 23.76
CA ASP A 214 -0.88 -4.08 24.86
C ASP A 214 -2.00 -3.03 24.95
N SER A 215 -1.70 -1.77 24.63
CA SER A 215 -2.71 -0.72 24.56
C SER A 215 -3.63 -0.86 23.33
N VAL A 216 -3.05 -1.21 22.17
CA VAL A 216 -3.78 -1.37 20.90
C VAL A 216 -4.75 -2.56 20.94
N ILE A 217 -4.38 -3.69 21.54
CA ILE A 217 -5.27 -4.86 21.64
C ILE A 217 -6.50 -4.58 22.53
N LEU A 218 -6.38 -3.67 23.49
CA LEU A 218 -7.48 -3.25 24.38
C LEU A 218 -8.38 -2.18 23.76
N ALA A 219 -7.91 -1.45 22.74
CA ALA A 219 -8.73 -0.45 22.05
C ALA A 219 -9.97 -1.08 21.39
N PRO A 220 -11.13 -0.40 21.33
CA PRO A 220 -12.37 -0.98 20.81
C PRO A 220 -12.45 -1.01 19.27
N ALA A 221 -11.30 -0.99 18.57
CA ALA A 221 -11.23 -1.14 17.12
C ALA A 221 -11.61 -2.57 16.68
N ASP A 222 -12.31 -2.68 15.56
CA ASP A 222 -12.64 -3.97 14.94
C ASP A 222 -11.42 -4.54 14.20
N ILE A 223 -10.60 -3.66 13.60
CA ILE A 223 -9.46 -4.02 12.75
C ILE A 223 -8.28 -3.08 13.05
N ILE A 224 -7.06 -3.60 12.95
CA ILE A 224 -5.83 -2.80 12.94
C ILE A 224 -5.29 -2.71 11.51
N GLY A 225 -5.14 -1.49 11.01
CA GLY A 225 -4.40 -1.19 9.78
C GLY A 225 -2.96 -0.85 10.13
N LEU A 226 -2.02 -1.76 9.89
CA LEU A 226 -0.62 -1.61 10.27
C LEU A 226 0.20 -0.94 9.15
N TRP A 227 0.94 0.10 9.53
CA TRP A 227 1.94 0.75 8.68
C TRP A 227 3.20 1.04 9.50
N ILE A 228 4.28 0.32 9.19
CA ILE A 228 5.60 0.61 9.74
C ILE A 228 6.35 1.49 8.73
N ASP A 229 6.80 2.66 9.16
CA ASP A 229 7.44 3.66 8.33
C ASP A 229 8.64 3.08 7.57
N ASP A 230 8.64 3.22 6.24
CA ASP A 230 9.72 2.80 5.34
C ASP A 230 10.15 1.31 5.50
N PHE A 231 9.31 0.45 6.09
CA PHE A 231 9.67 -0.94 6.35
C PHE A 231 9.61 -1.78 5.07
N ASP A 232 10.76 -1.93 4.42
CA ASP A 232 10.92 -2.74 3.22
C ASP A 232 11.33 -4.16 3.57
N GLU A 233 10.36 -5.07 3.52
CA GLU A 233 10.53 -6.50 3.81
C GLU A 233 11.65 -7.16 2.98
N THR A 234 11.98 -6.60 1.81
CA THR A 234 13.03 -7.12 0.93
C THR A 234 14.43 -6.73 1.39
N SER A 235 14.60 -5.64 2.14
CA SER A 235 15.92 -5.12 2.53
C SER A 235 16.26 -5.29 4.01
N VAL A 236 15.26 -5.42 4.88
CA VAL A 236 15.46 -5.64 6.32
C VAL A 236 16.12 -6.99 6.65
N THR A 237 16.73 -7.05 7.84
CA THR A 237 17.41 -8.24 8.35
C THR A 237 16.43 -9.33 8.79
N SER A 238 16.91 -10.58 8.92
CA SER A 238 16.11 -11.66 9.48
C SER A 238 15.67 -11.38 10.92
N THR A 239 16.49 -10.67 11.71
CA THR A 239 16.13 -10.29 13.08
C THR A 239 14.93 -9.36 13.10
N GLU A 240 14.94 -8.32 12.27
CA GLU A 240 13.80 -7.39 12.14
C GLU A 240 12.53 -8.11 11.66
N LEU A 241 12.64 -9.02 10.69
CA LEU A 241 11.50 -9.84 10.22
C LEU A 241 10.96 -10.77 11.31
N MET A 242 11.81 -11.36 12.15
CA MET A 242 11.38 -12.18 13.28
C MET A 242 10.65 -11.35 14.33
N ILE A 243 11.13 -10.14 14.63
CA ILE A 243 10.46 -9.21 15.56
C ILE A 243 9.10 -8.79 14.97
N TYR A 244 9.07 -8.45 13.69
CA TYR A 244 7.84 -8.13 12.97
C TYR A 244 6.82 -9.27 13.03
N LYS A 245 7.23 -10.51 12.73
CA LYS A 245 6.37 -11.70 12.84
C LYS A 245 5.83 -11.87 14.27
N LYS A 246 6.66 -11.75 15.31
CA LYS A 246 6.23 -11.85 16.71
C LYS A 246 5.23 -10.77 17.11
N MET A 247 5.43 -9.54 16.62
CA MET A 247 4.48 -8.45 16.83
C MET A 247 3.12 -8.78 16.19
N LEU A 248 3.12 -9.32 14.96
CA LEU A 248 1.91 -9.79 14.29
C LEU A 248 1.23 -10.94 15.04
N GLU A 249 1.97 -11.88 15.62
CA GLU A 249 1.42 -12.96 16.48
C GLU A 249 0.68 -12.37 17.70
N LYS A 250 1.31 -11.40 18.39
CA LYS A 250 0.70 -10.74 19.56
C LYS A 250 -0.57 -9.98 19.18
N LEU A 251 -0.52 -9.16 18.12
CA LEU A 251 -1.69 -8.44 17.61
C LEU A 251 -2.81 -9.39 17.13
N GLY A 252 -2.44 -10.40 16.35
CA GLY A 252 -3.34 -11.34 15.68
C GLY A 252 -4.14 -12.20 16.65
N SER A 253 -3.60 -12.43 17.86
CA SER A 253 -4.27 -13.14 18.94
C SER A 253 -5.58 -12.49 19.41
N LYS A 254 -5.76 -11.18 19.16
CA LYS A 254 -6.94 -10.41 19.59
C LYS A 254 -7.59 -9.60 18.47
N LYS A 255 -6.85 -9.21 17.44
CA LYS A 255 -7.31 -8.28 16.39
C LYS A 255 -7.12 -8.85 15.01
N GLN A 256 -8.01 -8.48 14.09
CA GLN A 256 -7.78 -8.67 12.66
C GLN A 256 -6.78 -7.63 12.17
N ILE A 257 -5.86 -8.04 11.30
CA ILE A 257 -4.78 -7.18 10.81
C ILE A 257 -4.92 -6.96 9.31
N ILE A 258 -4.79 -5.71 8.90
CA ILE A 258 -4.54 -5.32 7.51
C ILE A 258 -3.15 -4.71 7.44
N ILE A 259 -2.31 -5.22 6.54
CA ILE A 259 -0.98 -4.67 6.29
C ILE A 259 -1.12 -3.64 5.16
N LEU A 260 -0.94 -2.35 5.48
CA LEU A 260 -1.25 -1.25 4.56
C LEU A 260 -0.21 -1.08 3.44
N TYR A 261 0.99 -1.61 3.66
CA TYR A 261 2.08 -1.72 2.69
C TYR A 261 2.84 -3.01 2.98
N GLY A 262 2.67 -4.03 2.13
CA GLY A 262 3.37 -5.30 2.26
C GLY A 262 3.84 -5.86 0.92
N SER A 263 4.95 -6.62 0.97
CA SER A 263 5.47 -7.37 -0.17
C SER A 263 4.87 -8.79 -0.20
N TYR A 264 5.44 -9.67 -1.02
CA TYR A 264 5.09 -11.09 -1.01
C TYR A 264 5.29 -11.75 0.36
N PHE A 265 6.25 -11.30 1.17
CA PHE A 265 6.45 -11.87 2.51
C PHE A 265 5.19 -11.74 3.39
N SER A 266 4.59 -10.55 3.43
CA SER A 266 3.29 -10.35 4.09
C SER A 266 2.16 -11.21 3.50
N VAL A 267 2.12 -11.41 2.17
CA VAL A 267 1.12 -12.29 1.52
C VAL A 267 1.34 -13.75 1.92
N ALA A 268 2.60 -14.21 1.97
CA ALA A 268 2.96 -15.54 2.43
C ALA A 268 2.59 -15.77 3.90
N LEU A 269 2.84 -14.78 4.78
CA LEU A 269 2.39 -14.84 6.18
C LEU A 269 0.87 -14.96 6.26
N MET A 270 0.13 -14.14 5.53
CA MET A 270 -1.34 -14.20 5.48
C MET A 270 -1.84 -15.56 4.97
N ASN A 271 -1.14 -16.17 4.02
CA ASN A 271 -1.58 -17.41 3.39
C ASN A 271 -1.19 -18.66 4.17
N ALA A 272 0.03 -18.73 4.69
CA ALA A 272 0.58 -19.91 5.34
C ALA A 272 0.45 -19.92 6.87
N LEU A 273 0.16 -18.78 7.51
CA LEU A 273 0.02 -18.65 8.97
C LEU A 273 -1.32 -17.98 9.35
N PRO A 274 -2.45 -18.72 9.26
CA PRO A 274 -3.78 -18.17 9.54
C PRO A 274 -3.97 -17.63 10.97
N ASP A 275 -3.17 -18.11 11.92
CA ASP A 275 -3.21 -17.66 13.33
C ASP A 275 -2.70 -16.22 13.53
N LEU A 276 -1.96 -15.67 12.55
CA LEU A 276 -1.59 -14.25 12.55
C LEU A 276 -2.80 -13.33 12.33
N ASN A 277 -3.94 -13.88 11.91
CA ASN A 277 -5.20 -13.16 11.69
C ASN A 277 -5.06 -11.94 10.75
N ILE A 278 -4.09 -12.02 9.82
CA ILE A 278 -3.97 -11.08 8.70
C ILE A 278 -5.12 -11.37 7.76
N ILE A 279 -5.98 -10.38 7.55
CA ILE A 279 -7.15 -10.49 6.68
C ILE A 279 -6.95 -9.76 5.35
N GLY A 280 -5.89 -8.96 5.21
CA GLY A 280 -5.59 -8.29 3.96
C GLY A 280 -4.18 -7.72 3.93
N VAL A 281 -3.62 -7.68 2.72
CA VAL A 281 -2.35 -7.03 2.42
C VAL A 281 -2.59 -6.04 1.29
N CYS A 282 -2.08 -4.84 1.45
CA CYS A 282 -2.22 -3.75 0.51
C CYS A 282 -0.89 -3.44 -0.16
N HIS A 283 -0.94 -3.17 -1.46
CA HIS A 283 0.19 -2.67 -2.22
C HIS A 283 -0.23 -1.59 -3.23
N GLY A 284 0.75 -0.84 -3.75
CA GLY A 284 0.58 0.08 -4.87
C GLY A 284 0.97 -0.54 -6.21
N LEU A 285 0.51 0.08 -7.30
CA LEU A 285 0.75 -0.38 -8.68
C LEU A 285 2.19 -0.20 -9.17
N GLU A 286 2.91 0.79 -8.65
CA GLU A 286 4.27 1.11 -9.13
C GLU A 286 5.37 1.02 -8.06
N TYR A 287 5.15 1.62 -6.88
CA TYR A 287 6.24 1.80 -5.91
C TYR A 287 5.95 1.33 -4.48
N ALA A 288 4.70 0.96 -4.15
CA ALA A 288 4.30 0.90 -2.73
C ALA A 288 4.02 -0.52 -2.20
N GLU A 289 5.03 -1.39 -2.19
CA GLU A 289 5.03 -2.55 -1.26
C GLU A 289 5.59 -2.16 0.11
N HIS A 290 6.29 -1.02 0.19
CA HIS A 290 6.63 -0.28 1.40
C HIS A 290 6.44 1.21 1.10
N ARG A 291 6.30 2.04 2.14
CA ARG A 291 6.15 3.48 1.95
C ARG A 291 6.65 4.26 3.17
N PRO A 292 7.51 5.27 2.97
CA PRO A 292 7.79 6.27 3.99
C PRO A 292 6.54 7.11 4.31
N VAL A 293 6.28 7.38 5.58
CA VAL A 293 5.22 8.24 6.10
C VAL A 293 5.35 9.64 5.51
N ILE A 294 6.57 10.18 5.56
CA ILE A 294 6.90 11.42 4.85
C ILE A 294 7.39 11.04 3.45
N PRO A 295 6.64 11.38 2.37
CA PRO A 295 7.05 11.01 1.03
C PRO A 295 8.37 11.70 0.68
N VAL A 296 9.41 10.91 0.42
CA VAL A 296 10.63 11.38 -0.21
C VAL A 296 10.34 11.77 -1.66
N GLY A 297 10.92 12.88 -2.13
CA GLY A 297 10.64 13.42 -3.47
C GLY A 297 10.84 12.38 -4.59
N GLY A 298 10.06 12.53 -5.66
CA GLY A 298 10.02 11.57 -6.77
C GLY A 298 11.40 11.30 -7.37
N GLY A 299 11.81 10.03 -7.35
CA GLY A 299 12.93 9.55 -8.15
C GLY A 299 12.60 9.58 -9.65
N PHE A 300 13.62 9.41 -10.50
CA PHE A 300 13.37 9.23 -11.93
C PHE A 300 12.53 7.98 -12.15
N PRO A 301 11.43 8.07 -12.93
CA PRO A 301 10.61 6.90 -13.21
C PRO A 301 11.45 5.88 -13.97
N VAL A 302 11.52 4.66 -13.44
CA VAL A 302 12.17 3.52 -14.10
C VAL A 302 11.14 2.40 -14.20
N SER A 303 10.95 1.88 -15.41
CA SER A 303 10.19 0.64 -15.58
C SER A 303 10.96 -0.50 -14.95
N LYS A 304 10.34 -1.15 -13.97
CA LYS A 304 10.89 -2.34 -13.32
C LYS A 304 10.04 -3.56 -13.69
N PHE A 305 10.71 -4.62 -14.11
CA PHE A 305 10.08 -5.91 -14.35
C PHE A 305 9.90 -6.63 -13.01
N TYR A 306 8.71 -7.13 -12.73
CA TYR A 306 8.47 -7.96 -11.55
C TYR A 306 8.97 -9.38 -11.81
N TYR A 307 9.99 -9.85 -11.11
CA TYR A 307 10.54 -11.19 -11.33
C TYR A 307 9.83 -12.20 -10.43
N PRO A 308 8.92 -13.05 -10.94
CA PRO A 308 7.97 -13.79 -10.09
C PRO A 308 8.61 -14.75 -9.10
N SER A 309 9.68 -15.47 -9.48
CA SER A 309 10.33 -16.43 -8.57
C SER A 309 11.08 -15.74 -7.42
N LEU A 310 11.48 -14.48 -7.60
CA LEU A 310 12.13 -13.67 -6.57
C LEU A 310 11.16 -12.71 -5.88
N HIS A 311 9.93 -12.59 -6.36
CA HIS A 311 8.90 -11.74 -5.79
C HIS A 311 9.28 -10.26 -5.63
N ILE A 312 10.15 -9.73 -6.50
CA ILE A 312 10.64 -8.34 -6.44
C ILE A 312 10.60 -7.65 -7.80
N ARG A 313 10.55 -6.31 -7.78
CA ARG A 313 10.68 -5.47 -8.98
C ARG A 313 12.15 -5.16 -9.27
N LEU A 314 12.66 -5.66 -10.39
CA LEU A 314 14.04 -5.46 -10.84
C LEU A 314 14.12 -4.44 -11.98
N PRO A 315 15.19 -3.62 -12.05
CA PRO A 315 15.52 -2.90 -13.27
C PRO A 315 15.63 -3.85 -14.46
N TYR A 316 15.29 -3.38 -15.65
CA TYR A 316 15.24 -4.21 -16.86
C TYR A 316 16.51 -5.05 -17.08
N MET A 317 17.69 -4.45 -16.99
CA MET A 317 18.96 -5.15 -17.24
C MET A 317 19.19 -6.32 -16.28
N GLU A 318 18.74 -6.20 -15.04
CA GLU A 318 18.92 -7.25 -14.04
C GLU A 318 17.91 -8.37 -14.23
N ALA A 319 16.67 -8.01 -14.57
CA ALA A 319 15.68 -9.00 -14.98
C ALA A 319 16.09 -9.73 -16.26
N PHE A 320 16.66 -9.03 -17.24
CA PHE A 320 17.18 -9.61 -18.49
C PHE A 320 18.31 -10.60 -18.21
N THR A 321 19.28 -10.21 -17.37
CA THR A 321 20.40 -11.09 -17.00
C THR A 321 19.92 -12.40 -16.37
N LEU A 322 18.91 -12.34 -15.50
CA LEU A 322 18.31 -13.52 -14.90
C LEU A 322 17.47 -14.35 -15.88
N ALA A 323 16.76 -13.70 -16.80
CA ALA A 323 15.83 -14.37 -17.69
C ALA A 323 16.49 -14.96 -18.96
N ARG A 324 17.66 -14.42 -19.37
CA ARG A 324 18.29 -14.70 -20.66
C ARG A 324 18.59 -16.19 -20.91
N SER A 325 18.98 -16.94 -19.88
CA SER A 325 19.21 -18.39 -19.98
C SER A 325 17.96 -19.16 -20.43
N PHE A 326 16.78 -18.56 -20.28
CA PHE A 326 15.49 -19.17 -20.61
C PHE A 326 14.92 -18.70 -21.96
N PHE A 327 15.66 -17.93 -22.76
CA PHE A 327 15.18 -17.36 -24.02
C PHE A 327 15.31 -18.32 -25.22
N SER A 328 15.75 -19.56 -25.00
CA SER A 328 15.92 -20.56 -26.06
C SER A 328 14.62 -20.96 -26.75
N SER A 329 13.48 -20.86 -26.07
CA SER A 329 12.15 -21.09 -26.63
C SER A 329 11.08 -20.35 -25.84
N LYS A 330 9.91 -20.14 -26.46
CA LYS A 330 8.74 -19.52 -25.81
C LYS A 330 8.30 -20.34 -24.59
N GLU A 331 8.32 -21.67 -24.71
CA GLU A 331 7.95 -22.62 -23.66
C GLU A 331 8.91 -22.52 -22.48
N ASN A 332 10.22 -22.46 -22.74
CA ASN A 332 11.23 -22.36 -21.69
C ASN A 332 11.08 -21.06 -20.87
N TYR A 333 10.79 -19.93 -21.52
CA TYR A 333 10.50 -18.68 -20.84
C TYR A 333 9.21 -18.76 -20.00
N LEU A 334 8.13 -19.26 -20.58
CA LEU A 334 6.84 -19.33 -19.89
C LEU A 334 6.89 -20.29 -18.69
N HIS A 335 7.73 -21.33 -18.73
CA HIS A 335 7.90 -22.26 -17.62
C HIS A 335 8.77 -21.68 -16.50
N ASN A 336 9.91 -21.04 -16.83
CA ASN A 336 10.93 -20.68 -15.85
C ASN A 336 10.93 -19.21 -15.43
N VAL A 337 10.36 -18.30 -16.24
CA VAL A 337 10.36 -16.86 -15.95
C VAL A 337 8.97 -16.38 -15.58
N CYS A 338 8.00 -16.47 -16.50
CA CYS A 338 6.63 -16.03 -16.22
C CYS A 338 5.62 -16.52 -17.26
N ASN A 339 4.50 -17.07 -16.79
CA ASN A 339 3.33 -17.42 -17.59
C ASN A 339 2.07 -16.60 -17.22
N CYS A 340 2.22 -15.36 -16.77
CA CYS A 340 1.07 -14.47 -16.54
C CYS A 340 0.34 -14.20 -17.87
N LYS A 341 -0.93 -13.76 -17.80
CA LYS A 341 -1.73 -13.47 -18.99
C LYS A 341 -0.97 -12.53 -19.94
N LYS A 342 -0.34 -11.47 -19.39
CA LYS A 342 0.38 -10.52 -20.22
C LYS A 342 1.63 -11.08 -20.90
N CYS A 343 2.41 -11.90 -20.19
CA CYS A 343 3.57 -12.58 -20.78
C CYS A 343 3.15 -13.58 -21.87
N LYS A 344 2.05 -14.33 -21.67
CA LYS A 344 1.54 -15.25 -22.69
C LYS A 344 1.16 -14.53 -23.98
N GLU A 345 0.42 -13.43 -23.88
CA GLU A 345 0.07 -12.58 -25.03
C GLU A 345 1.32 -12.06 -25.75
N LEU A 346 2.23 -11.43 -25.00
CA LEU A 346 3.41 -10.78 -25.56
C LEU A 346 4.35 -11.76 -26.26
N ILE A 347 4.54 -12.95 -25.67
CA ILE A 347 5.40 -14.00 -26.21
C ILE A 347 4.76 -14.71 -27.40
N ALA A 348 3.43 -14.88 -27.41
CA ALA A 348 2.73 -15.49 -28.54
C ALA A 348 2.91 -14.66 -29.82
N GLU A 349 2.79 -13.33 -29.73
CA GLU A 349 2.84 -12.41 -30.87
C GLU A 349 4.26 -12.11 -31.40
N ALA A 350 5.30 -12.32 -30.59
CA ALA A 350 6.68 -11.97 -30.97
C ALA A 350 7.38 -13.08 -31.78
N ASN A 351 8.38 -12.71 -32.58
CA ASN A 351 9.20 -13.70 -33.32
C ASN A 351 10.17 -14.44 -32.41
N SER A 352 10.62 -13.80 -31.33
CA SER A 352 11.51 -14.39 -30.33
C SER A 352 11.17 -13.91 -28.92
N VAL A 353 11.65 -14.65 -27.91
CA VAL A 353 11.53 -14.25 -26.50
C VAL A 353 12.31 -12.96 -26.24
N ASP A 354 13.47 -12.79 -26.87
CA ASP A 354 14.30 -11.59 -26.74
C ASP A 354 13.56 -10.33 -27.22
N GLU A 355 12.91 -10.42 -28.40
CA GLU A 355 12.08 -9.36 -28.95
C GLU A 355 10.93 -9.01 -28.00
N ALA A 356 10.20 -10.01 -27.50
CA ALA A 356 9.11 -9.80 -26.55
C ALA A 356 9.60 -9.14 -25.26
N PHE A 357 10.67 -9.67 -24.67
CA PHE A 357 11.17 -9.22 -23.36
C PHE A 357 11.73 -7.81 -23.42
N SER A 358 12.36 -7.43 -24.54
CA SER A 358 12.90 -6.07 -24.76
C SER A 358 11.85 -4.97 -24.56
N LYS A 359 10.57 -5.26 -24.85
CA LYS A 359 9.45 -4.31 -24.70
C LYS A 359 9.24 -3.82 -23.27
N TYR A 360 9.64 -4.61 -22.25
CA TYR A 360 9.61 -4.16 -20.85
C TYR A 360 10.68 -3.10 -20.53
N GLY A 361 11.76 -3.04 -21.31
CA GLY A 361 12.89 -2.13 -21.16
C GLY A 361 12.90 -0.93 -22.11
N ASN A 362 11.91 -0.82 -23.01
CA ASN A 362 11.87 0.26 -24.01
C ASN A 362 11.83 1.63 -23.33
N GLY A 363 12.76 2.50 -23.73
CA GLY A 363 12.85 3.87 -23.23
C GLY A 363 13.48 4.83 -24.23
N GLU A 364 13.36 6.11 -23.94
CA GLU A 364 13.93 7.21 -24.71
C GLU A 364 15.08 7.88 -23.91
N PRO A 365 16.28 7.99 -24.49
CA PRO A 365 17.40 8.64 -23.83
C PRO A 365 17.15 10.15 -23.75
N THR A 366 17.05 10.66 -22.53
CA THR A 366 16.90 12.09 -22.25
C THR A 366 18.14 12.62 -21.54
N ILE A 367 18.69 13.71 -22.06
CA ILE A 367 19.85 14.36 -21.47
C ILE A 367 19.38 15.26 -20.31
N VAL A 368 19.78 14.94 -19.09
CA VAL A 368 19.50 15.75 -17.91
C VAL A 368 20.79 16.41 -17.44
N ARG A 369 20.79 17.75 -17.38
CA ARG A 369 21.88 18.53 -16.77
C ARG A 369 21.63 18.64 -15.26
N ARG A 370 22.53 18.08 -14.45
CA ARG A 370 22.56 18.28 -13.00
C ARG A 370 23.82 19.03 -12.62
N LYS A 371 23.66 20.27 -12.14
CA LYS A 371 24.78 21.16 -11.77
C LYS A 371 25.82 21.22 -12.91
N ASN A 372 26.98 20.55 -12.73
CA ASN A 372 28.11 20.49 -13.68
C ASN A 372 28.25 19.16 -14.44
N GLN A 373 27.28 18.24 -14.34
CA GLN A 373 27.31 16.96 -15.04
C GLN A 373 26.13 16.79 -15.99
N VAL A 374 26.42 16.26 -17.17
CA VAL A 374 25.44 15.81 -18.15
C VAL A 374 25.24 14.32 -17.95
N VAL A 375 24.03 13.92 -17.57
CA VAL A 375 23.67 12.50 -17.40
C VAL A 375 22.62 12.15 -18.45
N VAL A 376 22.85 11.08 -19.21
CA VAL A 376 21.83 10.50 -20.09
C VAL A 376 20.98 9.55 -19.25
N ILE A 377 19.68 9.81 -19.17
CA ILE A 377 18.72 8.99 -18.43
C ILE A 377 17.76 8.39 -19.44
N ASN A 378 17.62 7.07 -19.43
CA ASN A 378 16.65 6.39 -20.28
C ASN A 378 15.28 6.42 -19.60
N TYR A 379 14.35 7.25 -20.10
CA TYR A 379 12.99 7.32 -19.58
C TYR A 379 12.15 6.20 -20.20
N PRO A 380 11.44 5.39 -19.40
CA PRO A 380 10.60 4.34 -19.94
C PRO A 380 9.48 4.93 -20.80
N THR A 381 9.20 4.28 -21.93
CA THR A 381 8.03 4.58 -22.76
C THR A 381 6.73 4.33 -21.99
N THR A 382 5.64 4.98 -22.40
CA THR A 382 4.31 4.76 -21.79
C THR A 382 3.88 3.30 -21.94
N GLU A 383 4.24 2.67 -23.05
CA GLU A 383 3.98 1.27 -23.37
C GLU A 383 4.77 0.34 -22.44
N ALA A 384 6.07 0.55 -22.28
CA ALA A 384 6.89 -0.25 -21.36
C ALA A 384 6.39 -0.15 -19.92
N ARG A 385 6.04 1.06 -19.46
CA ARG A 385 5.45 1.27 -18.15
C ARG A 385 4.12 0.52 -18.01
N SER A 386 3.26 0.58 -19.02
CA SER A 386 1.99 -0.13 -19.05
C SER A 386 2.15 -1.65 -19.00
N LEU A 387 3.12 -2.17 -19.75
CA LEU A 387 3.47 -3.59 -19.76
C LEU A 387 3.94 -4.05 -18.37
N CYS A 388 4.86 -3.30 -17.75
CA CYS A 388 5.38 -3.65 -16.42
C CYS A 388 4.28 -3.65 -15.33
N VAL A 389 3.40 -2.65 -15.31
CA VAL A 389 2.29 -2.57 -14.33
C VAL A 389 1.28 -3.70 -14.57
N SER A 390 0.92 -3.96 -15.83
CA SER A 390 0.00 -5.04 -16.20
C SER A 390 0.55 -6.41 -15.80
N HIS A 391 1.82 -6.68 -16.12
CA HIS A 391 2.51 -7.92 -15.74
C HIS A 391 2.57 -8.06 -14.21
N TYR A 392 2.89 -6.99 -13.49
CA TYR A 392 2.91 -6.98 -12.03
C TYR A 392 1.54 -7.35 -11.44
N MET A 393 0.45 -6.77 -11.94
CA MET A 393 -0.90 -7.06 -11.48
C MET A 393 -1.29 -8.53 -11.66
N TRP A 394 -1.00 -9.12 -12.83
CA TRP A 394 -1.25 -10.55 -13.05
C TRP A 394 -0.36 -11.46 -12.21
N CYS A 395 0.84 -11.02 -11.83
CA CYS A 395 1.68 -11.77 -10.88
C CYS A 395 1.11 -11.68 -9.46
N LYS A 396 0.66 -10.51 -9.03
CA LYS A 396 0.02 -10.34 -7.72
C LYS A 396 -1.26 -11.16 -7.60
N GLU A 397 -2.12 -11.17 -8.62
CA GLU A 397 -3.29 -12.04 -8.61
C GLU A 397 -2.93 -13.49 -8.28
N LYS A 398 -1.85 -14.02 -8.89
CA LYS A 398 -1.38 -15.38 -8.60
C LYS A 398 -0.93 -15.50 -7.15
N GLU A 399 -0.06 -14.61 -6.68
CA GLU A 399 0.48 -14.64 -5.31
C GLU A 399 -0.61 -14.64 -4.23
N TYR A 400 -1.64 -13.80 -4.40
CA TYR A 400 -2.76 -13.73 -3.44
C TYR A 400 -3.63 -14.99 -3.45
N ASN A 401 -3.71 -15.69 -4.60
CA ASN A 401 -4.46 -16.94 -4.76
C ASN A 401 -3.59 -18.19 -4.55
N GLU A 402 -2.31 -18.06 -4.17
CA GLU A 402 -1.49 -19.22 -3.82
C GLU A 402 -1.99 -19.85 -2.52
N GLU A 403 -2.34 -21.13 -2.61
CA GLU A 403 -2.67 -21.97 -1.45
C GLU A 403 -1.42 -22.72 -0.99
N TRP A 404 -1.19 -22.70 0.31
CA TRP A 404 -0.03 -23.30 0.95
C TRP A 404 -0.50 -24.19 2.10
N ASP A 405 -0.02 -25.43 2.16
CA ASP A 405 -0.34 -26.34 3.27
C ASP A 405 0.46 -25.96 4.52
N SER A 406 1.65 -25.35 4.34
CA SER A 406 2.51 -24.96 5.45
C SER A 406 3.47 -23.81 5.09
N PRO A 407 3.97 -23.07 6.09
CA PRO A 407 5.05 -22.09 5.90
C PRO A 407 6.34 -22.70 5.32
N SER A 408 6.62 -23.96 5.63
CA SER A 408 7.80 -24.68 5.15
C SER A 408 7.80 -24.85 3.63
N GLN A 409 6.65 -25.13 3.01
CA GLN A 409 6.55 -25.24 1.55
C GLN A 409 6.90 -23.92 0.86
N VAL A 410 6.41 -22.79 1.38
CA VAL A 410 6.75 -21.45 0.87
C VAL A 410 8.25 -21.21 1.03
N ALA A 411 8.81 -21.54 2.20
CA ALA A 411 10.23 -21.38 2.48
C ALA A 411 11.11 -22.22 1.55
N ASP A 412 10.71 -23.45 1.22
CA ASP A 412 11.42 -24.33 0.30
C ASP A 412 11.42 -23.77 -1.13
N LYS A 413 10.28 -23.23 -1.59
CA LYS A 413 10.20 -22.54 -2.90
C LYS A 413 11.11 -21.32 -2.95
N LEU A 414 11.09 -20.48 -1.91
CA LEU A 414 11.95 -19.30 -1.82
C LEU A 414 13.44 -19.67 -1.80
N GLN A 415 13.80 -20.74 -1.08
CA GLN A 415 15.17 -21.27 -1.06
C GLN A 415 15.60 -21.74 -2.46
N LEU A 416 14.75 -22.51 -3.14
CA LEU A 416 15.02 -22.99 -4.50
C LEU A 416 15.22 -21.83 -5.48
N SER A 417 14.31 -20.84 -5.47
CA SER A 417 14.44 -19.63 -6.30
C SER A 417 15.75 -18.88 -6.05
N ALA A 418 16.18 -18.83 -4.78
CA ALA A 418 17.43 -18.19 -4.42
C ALA A 418 18.65 -18.97 -4.93
N ASP A 419 18.67 -20.28 -4.73
CA ASP A 419 19.75 -21.16 -5.18
C ASP A 419 19.89 -21.12 -6.71
N GLU A 420 18.78 -21.09 -7.44
CA GLU A 420 18.77 -20.94 -8.90
C GLU A 420 19.31 -19.59 -9.35
N SER A 421 18.89 -18.50 -8.70
CA SER A 421 19.35 -17.15 -9.03
C SER A 421 20.84 -16.94 -8.71
N MET A 422 21.34 -17.55 -7.65
CA MET A 422 22.75 -17.49 -7.27
C MET A 422 23.66 -18.21 -8.28
N LYS A 423 23.20 -19.30 -8.91
CA LYS A 423 23.96 -19.97 -10.00
C LYS A 423 24.20 -19.06 -11.21
N ILE A 424 23.33 -18.07 -11.42
CA ILE A 424 23.44 -17.09 -12.50
C ILE A 424 24.33 -15.90 -12.08
N GLY A 425 24.81 -15.88 -10.83
CA GLY A 425 25.77 -14.88 -10.33
C GLY A 425 25.11 -13.63 -9.73
N ASN A 426 23.86 -13.70 -9.28
CA ASN A 426 23.10 -12.52 -8.87
C ASN A 426 22.94 -12.39 -7.34
N ALA A 427 23.11 -11.16 -6.82
CA ALA A 427 22.96 -10.78 -5.42
C ALA A 427 21.50 -10.51 -4.98
N PHE A 428 20.54 -10.43 -5.90
CA PHE A 428 19.15 -10.04 -5.59
C PHE A 428 18.27 -11.16 -4.99
N ALA A 429 18.84 -12.24 -4.48
CA ALA A 429 18.07 -13.35 -3.90
C ALA A 429 18.21 -13.46 -2.36
N GLY A 430 19.03 -12.61 -1.74
CA GLY A 430 19.28 -12.70 -0.29
C GLY A 430 18.02 -12.56 0.57
N HIS A 431 17.01 -11.80 0.10
CA HIS A 431 15.75 -11.65 0.80
C HIS A 431 14.92 -12.93 0.81
N CYS A 432 14.94 -13.72 -0.26
CA CYS A 432 14.25 -15.02 -0.31
C CYS A 432 14.78 -15.97 0.78
N LEU A 433 16.10 -15.99 1.01
CA LEU A 433 16.72 -16.76 2.09
C LEU A 433 16.31 -16.25 3.47
N ARG A 434 16.28 -14.92 3.66
CA ARG A 434 15.85 -14.31 4.93
C ARG A 434 14.39 -14.63 5.23
N TRP A 435 13.52 -14.53 4.23
CA TRP A 435 12.09 -14.86 4.33
C TRP A 435 11.87 -16.34 4.63
N ALA A 436 12.54 -17.24 3.90
CA ALA A 436 12.48 -18.68 4.12
C ALA A 436 12.87 -19.04 5.56
N LYS A 437 13.93 -18.43 6.10
CA LYS A 437 14.35 -18.62 7.49
C LYS A 437 13.24 -18.24 8.48
N VAL A 438 12.62 -17.07 8.30
CA VAL A 438 11.58 -16.55 9.21
C VAL A 438 10.27 -17.35 9.12
N LEU A 439 9.92 -17.84 7.94
CA LEU A 439 8.74 -18.67 7.72
C LEU A 439 8.86 -20.03 8.42
N ARG A 440 10.07 -20.62 8.46
CA ARG A 440 10.33 -21.89 9.15
C ARG A 440 10.26 -21.80 10.68
N GLY A 441 10.50 -20.61 11.25
CA GLY A 441 10.56 -20.38 12.70
C GLY A 441 11.99 -20.21 13.19
#